data_AF-A0A5P9F8T8-F1
#
_entry.id   AF-A0A5P9F8T8-F1
#
_cell.length_a   1.000
_cell.length_b   1.000
_cell.length_c   1.000
_cell.angle_alpha   90.00
_cell.angle_beta   90.00
_cell.angle_gamma   90.00
#
_symmetry.space_group_name_H-M   'P 1'
#
loop_
_entity.id
_entity.type
_entity.pdbx_description
1 polymer ?
#
loop_
_entity_poly.entity_id
_entity_poly.type
_entity_poly.pdbx_seq_one_letter_code
_entity_poly.pdbx_strand_id
1 'polypeptide(L)'
;MARITGATLVIDRLSRNAAFLLTLRDSGVGFVACDMPEGNNLTVGIMALVAQAEREAISRRTKEALAAAKARGVKLGNPNGAAALLRAGKGGTALWETVRQNADDHAAALAPVVDALKAEGHTTLRAMAEALNDRGMLTRRGGRWHVSSVRSLLIRLAV
;
A
#
# COMPACT_ATOMS: atom_id res chain seq x y z
N MET A 1 4.01 7.29 28.40
CA MET A 1 3.87 7.20 29.86
C MET A 1 4.80 6.17 30.46
N ALA A 2 4.68 4.87 30.12
CA ALA A 2 5.54 3.82 30.70
C ALA A 2 7.06 4.08 30.61
N ARG A 3 7.56 4.59 29.46
CA ARG A 3 8.97 4.96 29.28
C ARG A 3 9.47 6.06 30.23
N ILE A 4 8.59 7.01 30.58
CA ILE A 4 8.93 8.16 31.43
C ILE A 4 8.90 7.76 32.91
N THR A 5 8.03 6.81 33.26
CA THR A 5 7.83 6.34 34.64
C THR A 5 8.65 5.10 35.00
N GLY A 6 9.38 4.51 34.05
CA GLY A 6 10.11 3.25 34.26
C GLY A 6 9.19 2.04 34.50
N ALA A 7 7.91 2.14 34.15
CA ALA A 7 6.94 1.08 34.40
C ALA A 7 7.08 -0.07 33.41
N THR A 8 7.03 -1.31 33.92
CA THR A 8 7.05 -2.52 33.10
C THR A 8 5.65 -2.83 32.57
N LEU A 9 5.52 -2.99 31.26
CA LEU A 9 4.27 -3.38 30.61
C LEU A 9 4.05 -4.89 30.79
N VAL A 10 2.93 -5.29 31.40
CA VAL A 10 2.54 -6.71 31.48
C VAL A 10 1.52 -6.99 30.38
N ILE A 11 1.79 -7.99 29.54
CA ILE A 11 0.88 -8.44 28.48
C ILE A 11 0.46 -9.90 28.71
N ASP A 12 -0.80 -10.22 28.43
CA ASP A 12 -1.34 -11.58 28.62
C ASP A 12 -0.61 -12.61 27.74
N ARG A 13 -0.32 -12.26 26.48
CA ARG A 13 0.41 -13.12 25.53
C ARG A 13 1.26 -12.33 24.55
N LEU A 14 2.36 -12.92 24.11
CA LEU A 14 3.21 -12.33 23.08
C LEU A 14 2.55 -12.44 21.69
N SER A 15 2.33 -11.29 21.04
CA SER A 15 1.73 -11.25 19.70
C SER A 15 2.66 -11.86 18.65
N ARG A 16 2.12 -12.65 17.72
CA ARG A 16 2.86 -13.15 16.54
C ARG A 16 3.01 -12.12 15.42
N ASN A 17 2.47 -10.92 15.61
CA ASN A 17 2.58 -9.85 14.62
C ASN A 17 3.97 -9.20 14.69
N ALA A 18 4.81 -9.46 13.70
CA ALA A 18 6.16 -8.91 13.60
C ALA A 18 6.20 -7.37 13.72
N ALA A 19 5.24 -6.65 13.13
CA ALA A 19 5.21 -5.20 13.20
C ALA A 19 4.97 -4.70 14.64
N PHE A 20 4.10 -5.38 15.39
CA PHE A 20 3.85 -5.07 16.79
C PHE A 20 5.10 -5.35 17.65
N LEU A 21 5.76 -6.50 17.44
CA LEU A 21 6.97 -6.87 18.16
C LEU A 21 8.15 -5.92 17.89
N LEU A 22 8.33 -5.48 16.64
CA LEU A 22 9.33 -4.47 16.29
C LEU A 22 9.05 -3.13 16.95
N THR A 23 7.79 -2.69 16.93
CA THR A 23 7.37 -1.44 17.57
C THR A 23 7.60 -1.50 19.09
N LEU A 24 7.31 -2.64 19.72
CA LEU A 24 7.53 -2.86 21.15
C LEU A 24 9.02 -2.79 21.50
N ARG A 25 9.88 -3.47 20.72
CA ARG A 25 11.35 -3.39 20.86
C ARG A 25 11.86 -1.97 20.71
N ASP A 26 11.45 -1.27 19.65
CA ASP A 26 11.93 0.07 19.32
C ASP A 26 11.42 1.13 20.32
N SER A 27 10.33 0.84 21.02
CA SER A 27 9.80 1.71 22.08
C SER A 27 10.70 1.82 23.32
N GLY A 28 11.61 0.85 23.52
CA GLY A 28 12.53 0.78 24.66
C GLY A 28 11.84 0.55 26.01
N VAL A 29 10.57 0.16 26.01
CA VAL A 29 9.80 -0.12 27.24
C VAL A 29 10.09 -1.55 27.69
N GLY A 30 10.41 -1.73 28.98
CA GLY A 30 10.48 -3.07 29.57
C GLY A 30 9.09 -3.71 29.60
N PHE A 31 8.98 -4.95 29.17
CA PHE A 31 7.72 -5.69 29.20
C PHE A 31 7.93 -7.13 29.68
N VAL A 32 6.86 -7.73 30.18
CA VAL A 32 6.79 -9.15 30.54
C VAL A 32 5.54 -9.72 29.89
N ALA A 33 5.69 -10.83 29.17
CA ALA A 33 4.58 -11.59 28.62
C ALA A 33 4.30 -12.79 29.52
N CYS A 34 3.04 -13.00 29.93
CA CYS A 34 2.70 -14.09 30.85
C CYS A 34 2.98 -15.49 30.26
N ASP A 35 2.95 -15.62 28.92
CA ASP A 35 3.28 -16.85 28.19
C ASP A 35 4.79 -17.03 27.93
N MET A 36 5.59 -15.97 28.08
CA MET A 36 7.05 -16.01 27.98
C MET A 36 7.67 -15.04 29.00
N PRO A 37 7.72 -15.42 30.29
CA PRO A 37 8.18 -14.54 31.38
C PRO A 37 9.64 -14.09 31.22
N GLU A 38 10.48 -14.95 30.62
CA GLU A 38 11.90 -14.69 30.35
C GLU A 38 12.14 -13.88 29.06
N GLY A 39 11.06 -13.51 28.37
CA GLY A 39 11.10 -12.84 27.08
C GLY A 39 11.65 -11.43 27.19
N ASN A 40 12.92 -11.25 26.84
CA ASN A 40 13.56 -9.93 26.79
C ASN A 40 13.49 -9.31 25.37
N ASN A 41 13.91 -8.04 25.25
CA ASN A 41 13.90 -7.30 23.98
C ASN A 41 14.69 -8.01 22.85
N LEU A 42 15.75 -8.74 23.19
CA LEU A 42 16.55 -9.49 22.21
C LEU A 42 15.75 -10.66 21.64
N THR A 43 15.13 -11.48 22.50
CA THR A 43 14.30 -12.62 22.10
C THR A 43 13.15 -12.17 21.19
N VAL A 44 12.48 -11.08 21.55
CA VAL A 44 11.39 -10.51 20.73
C VAL A 44 11.91 -9.94 19.40
N GLY A 45 13.06 -9.30 19.39
CA GLY A 45 13.70 -8.83 18.16
C GLY A 45 14.02 -9.98 17.20
N ILE A 46 14.56 -11.08 17.71
CA ILE A 46 14.84 -12.29 16.91
C ILE A 46 13.55 -12.90 16.38
N MET A 47 12.54 -13.07 17.23
CA MET A 47 11.23 -13.61 16.82
C MET A 47 10.57 -12.75 15.74
N ALA A 48 10.66 -11.42 15.86
CA ALA A 48 10.11 -10.52 14.86
C ALA A 48 10.82 -10.63 13.51
N LEU A 49 12.16 -10.76 13.52
CA LEU A 49 12.95 -10.98 12.30
C LEU A 49 12.61 -12.33 11.65
N VAL A 50 12.49 -13.40 12.44
CA VAL A 50 12.08 -14.72 11.95
C VAL A 50 10.67 -14.67 11.34
N ALA A 51 9.72 -14.04 12.02
CA ALA A 51 8.35 -13.89 11.52
C ALA A 51 8.29 -13.07 10.22
N GLN A 52 9.11 -12.03 10.10
CA GLN A 52 9.22 -11.25 8.87
C GLN A 52 9.80 -12.10 7.72
N ALA A 53 10.89 -12.83 7.97
CA ALA A 53 11.49 -13.71 6.98
C ALA A 53 10.52 -14.81 6.51
N GLU A 54 9.75 -15.40 7.43
CA GLU A 54 8.73 -16.38 7.10
C GLU A 54 7.62 -15.77 6.22
N ARG A 55 7.14 -14.58 6.57
CA ARG A 55 6.13 -13.85 5.78
C ARG A 55 6.61 -13.57 4.36
N GLU A 56 7.86 -13.12 4.21
CA GLU A 56 8.48 -12.89 2.91
C GLU A 56 8.63 -14.19 2.11
N ALA A 57 9.05 -15.28 2.77
CA ALA A 57 9.18 -16.59 2.15
C ALA A 57 7.83 -17.17 1.70
N ILE A 58 6.75 -16.96 2.46
CA ILE A 58 5.38 -17.32 2.06
C ILE A 58 4.97 -16.47 0.85
N SER A 59 5.16 -15.15 0.92
CA SER A 59 4.81 -14.25 -0.19
C SER A 59 5.51 -14.65 -1.50
N ARG A 60 6.81 -14.94 -1.42
CA ARG A 60 7.61 -15.40 -2.56
C ARG A 60 7.06 -16.70 -3.14
N ARG A 61 6.88 -17.73 -2.30
CA ARG A 61 6.32 -19.03 -2.72
C ARG A 61 4.93 -18.90 -3.34
N THR A 62 4.05 -18.07 -2.79
CA THR A 62 2.72 -17.82 -3.35
C THR A 62 2.82 -17.14 -4.72
N LYS A 63 3.66 -16.12 -4.88
CA LYS A 63 3.85 -15.43 -6.17
C LYS A 63 4.38 -16.39 -7.24
N GLU A 64 5.37 -17.22 -6.89
CA GLU A 64 5.94 -18.23 -7.79
C GLU A 64 4.89 -19.27 -8.19
N ALA A 65 4.11 -19.79 -7.23
CA ALA A 65 3.05 -20.76 -7.51
C ALA A 65 1.94 -20.17 -8.41
N LEU A 66 1.55 -18.91 -8.18
CA LEU A 66 0.58 -18.22 -9.03
C LEU A 66 1.14 -17.96 -10.44
N ALA A 67 2.41 -17.59 -10.56
CA ALA A 67 3.06 -17.42 -11.86
C ALA A 67 3.09 -18.74 -12.66
N ALA A 68 3.45 -19.84 -12.00
CA ALA A 68 3.44 -21.17 -12.61
C ALA A 68 2.02 -21.62 -13.00
N ALA A 69 1.01 -21.36 -12.17
CA ALA A 69 -0.39 -21.64 -12.50
C ALA A 69 -0.86 -20.86 -13.72
N LYS A 70 -0.51 -19.56 -13.80
CA LYS A 70 -0.82 -18.71 -14.95
C LYS A 70 -0.14 -19.21 -16.23
N ALA A 71 1.13 -19.65 -16.15
CA ALA A 71 1.86 -20.22 -17.28
C ALA A 71 1.23 -21.52 -17.79
N ARG A 72 0.62 -22.32 -16.90
CA ARG A 72 -0.20 -23.49 -17.26
C ARG A 72 -1.58 -23.15 -17.83
N GLY A 73 -1.89 -21.86 -18.00
CA GLY A 73 -3.19 -21.41 -18.53
C GLY A 73 -4.31 -21.32 -17.49
N VAL A 74 -4.01 -21.46 -16.19
CA VAL A 74 -5.03 -21.30 -15.14
C VAL A 74 -5.45 -19.83 -15.08
N LYS A 75 -6.74 -19.56 -15.31
CA LYS A 75 -7.33 -18.22 -15.16
C LYS A 75 -7.44 -17.87 -13.68
N LEU A 76 -6.53 -17.00 -13.22
CA LEU A 76 -6.54 -16.47 -11.86
C LEU A 76 -7.57 -15.34 -11.71
N GLY A 77 -8.13 -15.19 -10.51
CA GLY A 77 -9.11 -14.16 -10.15
C GLY A 77 -10.49 -14.74 -9.85
N ASN A 78 -11.43 -13.88 -9.46
CA ASN A 78 -12.81 -14.29 -9.20
C ASN A 78 -13.52 -14.54 -10.55
N PRO A 79 -13.94 -15.78 -10.88
CA PRO A 79 -14.59 -16.10 -12.15
C PRO A 79 -15.93 -15.36 -12.33
N ASN A 80 -16.55 -14.93 -11.23
CA ASN A 80 -17.83 -14.23 -11.20
C ASN A 80 -17.68 -12.70 -11.12
N GLY A 81 -16.46 -12.16 -11.13
CA GLY A 81 -16.22 -10.71 -11.07
C GLY A 81 -16.99 -10.02 -9.93
N ALA A 82 -17.74 -8.96 -10.26
CA ALA A 82 -18.58 -8.23 -9.31
C ALA A 82 -19.99 -8.85 -9.14
N ALA A 83 -20.32 -9.97 -9.79
CA ALA A 83 -21.67 -10.54 -9.73
C ALA A 83 -22.10 -10.94 -8.31
N ALA A 84 -21.15 -11.33 -7.45
CA ALA A 84 -21.44 -11.58 -6.04
C ALA A 84 -21.82 -10.28 -5.28
N LEU A 85 -21.18 -9.15 -5.61
CA LEU A 85 -21.48 -7.83 -5.03
C LEU A 85 -22.85 -7.32 -5.50
N LEU A 86 -23.15 -7.51 -6.79
CA LEU A 86 -24.44 -7.15 -7.38
C LEU A 86 -25.59 -7.98 -6.79
N ARG A 87 -25.41 -9.29 -6.62
CA ARG A 87 -26.42 -10.19 -6.01
C ARG A 87 -26.71 -9.87 -4.54
N ALA A 88 -25.73 -9.35 -3.81
CA ALA A 88 -25.87 -9.05 -2.39
C ALA A 88 -26.58 -7.71 -2.10
N GLY A 89 -27.04 -6.97 -3.12
CA GLY A 89 -27.61 -5.62 -2.96
C GLY A 89 -26.59 -4.56 -2.49
N LYS A 90 -25.39 -4.98 -2.10
CA LYS A 90 -24.21 -4.16 -1.86
C LYS A 90 -23.55 -3.85 -3.21
N GLY A 91 -24.30 -3.15 -4.06
CA GLY A 91 -23.73 -2.52 -5.25
C GLY A 91 -22.51 -1.73 -4.80
N GLY A 92 -21.39 -1.85 -5.49
CA GLY A 92 -20.12 -1.27 -5.06
C GLY A 92 -20.11 0.26 -4.98
N THR A 93 -21.25 0.95 -4.99
CA THR A 93 -21.41 2.40 -5.06
C THR A 93 -20.51 3.14 -4.07
N ALA A 94 -20.42 2.67 -2.82
CA ALA A 94 -19.50 3.24 -1.82
C ALA A 94 -18.01 3.07 -2.20
N LEU A 95 -17.63 1.94 -2.82
CA LEU A 95 -16.30 1.74 -3.39
C LEU A 95 -16.07 2.64 -4.60
N TRP A 96 -17.06 2.79 -5.49
CA TRP A 96 -16.97 3.66 -6.66
C TRP A 96 -16.77 5.12 -6.27
N GLU A 97 -17.53 5.61 -5.29
CA GLU A 97 -17.40 6.95 -4.74
C GLU A 97 -16.03 7.16 -4.12
N THR A 98 -15.57 6.23 -3.29
CA THR A 98 -14.23 6.29 -2.69
C THR A 98 -13.13 6.27 -3.75
N VAL A 99 -13.23 5.42 -4.77
CA VAL A 99 -12.25 5.33 -5.87
C VAL A 99 -12.27 6.60 -6.72
N ARG A 100 -13.45 7.18 -6.95
CA ARG A 100 -13.61 8.43 -7.68
C ARG A 100 -12.99 9.59 -6.92
N GLN A 101 -13.34 9.76 -5.64
CA GLN A 101 -12.81 10.83 -4.79
C GLN A 101 -11.28 10.76 -4.75
N ASN A 102 -10.74 9.56 -4.54
CA ASN A 102 -9.29 9.35 -4.59
C ASN A 102 -8.67 9.82 -5.91
N ALA A 103 -9.29 9.53 -7.05
CA ALA A 103 -8.79 9.97 -8.35
C ALA A 103 -8.86 11.49 -8.52
N ASP A 104 -9.89 12.13 -7.96
CA ASP A 104 -10.06 13.59 -7.97
C ASP A 104 -9.04 14.29 -7.06
N ASP A 105 -8.82 13.78 -5.84
CA ASP A 105 -7.80 14.30 -4.92
C ASP A 105 -6.39 14.23 -5.52
N HIS A 106 -6.08 13.12 -6.21
CA HIS A 106 -4.81 12.96 -6.89
C HIS A 106 -4.67 13.92 -8.08
N ALA A 107 -5.75 14.18 -8.81
CA ALA A 107 -5.75 15.15 -9.87
C ALA A 107 -5.50 16.56 -9.32
N ALA A 108 -6.21 16.96 -8.25
CA ALA A 108 -6.04 18.24 -7.57
C ALA A 108 -4.60 18.44 -7.08
N ALA A 109 -3.98 17.41 -6.49
CA ALA A 109 -2.58 17.46 -6.06
C ALA A 109 -1.59 17.71 -7.22
N LEU A 110 -1.93 17.32 -8.45
CA LEU A 110 -1.11 17.53 -9.64
C LEU A 110 -1.43 18.83 -10.39
N ALA A 111 -2.46 19.59 -9.98
CA ALA A 111 -2.82 20.85 -10.63
C ALA A 111 -1.62 21.84 -10.72
N PRO A 112 -0.84 22.08 -9.64
CA PRO A 112 0.30 23.00 -9.71
C PRO A 112 1.38 22.54 -10.69
N VAL A 113 1.57 21.22 -10.83
CA VAL A 113 2.53 20.63 -11.77
C VAL A 113 2.07 20.85 -13.20
N VAL A 114 0.78 20.64 -13.47
CA VAL A 114 0.19 20.87 -14.79
C VAL A 114 0.29 22.36 -15.17
N ASP A 115 0.05 23.27 -14.24
CA ASP A 115 0.15 24.71 -14.49
C ASP A 115 1.59 25.15 -14.75
N ALA A 116 2.56 24.61 -14.00
CA ALA A 116 3.99 24.81 -14.27
C ALA A 116 4.38 24.32 -15.67
N LEU A 117 3.93 23.12 -16.06
CA LEU A 117 4.20 22.58 -17.40
C LEU A 117 3.61 23.45 -18.52
N LYS A 118 2.41 24.00 -18.31
CA LYS A 118 1.80 24.95 -19.26
C LYS A 118 2.61 26.25 -19.34
N ALA A 119 3.05 26.78 -18.21
CA ALA A 119 3.88 27.99 -18.15
C ALA A 119 5.24 27.82 -18.85
N GLU A 120 5.79 26.60 -18.80
CA GLU A 120 7.02 26.22 -19.52
C GLU A 120 6.79 25.93 -21.01
N GLY A 121 5.56 26.05 -21.51
CA GLY A 121 5.23 25.89 -22.93
C GLY A 121 4.84 24.47 -23.36
N HIS A 122 4.76 23.51 -22.43
CA HIS A 122 4.26 22.16 -22.72
C HIS A 122 2.73 22.17 -22.83
N THR A 123 2.22 22.64 -23.97
CA THR A 123 0.76 22.80 -24.21
C THR A 123 0.09 21.58 -24.83
N THR A 124 0.87 20.61 -25.35
CA THR A 124 0.34 19.38 -25.93
C THR A 124 0.34 18.23 -24.92
N LEU A 125 -0.64 17.33 -25.03
CA LEU A 125 -0.74 16.14 -24.16
C LEU A 125 0.52 15.25 -24.22
N ARG A 126 1.16 15.18 -25.39
CA ARG A 126 2.40 14.41 -25.58
C ARG A 126 3.56 15.09 -24.87
N ALA A 127 3.75 16.39 -25.07
CA ALA A 127 4.81 17.15 -24.41
C ALA A 127 4.66 17.12 -22.88
N MET A 128 3.44 17.21 -22.35
CA MET A 128 3.17 17.05 -20.92
C MET A 128 3.53 15.65 -20.43
N ALA A 129 3.17 14.60 -21.16
CA ALA A 129 3.50 13.23 -20.76
C ALA A 129 5.01 12.98 -20.75
N GLU A 130 5.73 13.48 -21.75
CA GLU A 130 7.20 13.41 -21.84
C GLU A 130 7.84 14.18 -20.67
N ALA A 131 7.45 15.44 -20.46
CA ALA A 131 7.98 16.25 -19.37
C ALA A 131 7.72 15.65 -17.98
N LEU A 132 6.55 15.03 -17.75
CA LEU A 132 6.26 14.32 -16.51
C LEU A 132 7.19 13.12 -16.30
N ASN A 133 7.43 12.34 -17.35
CA ASN A 133 8.32 11.18 -17.30
C ASN A 133 9.79 11.59 -17.14
N ASP A 134 10.24 12.64 -17.83
CA ASP A 134 11.62 13.14 -17.76
C ASP A 134 11.96 13.68 -16.37
N ARG A 135 10.95 14.23 -15.66
CA ARG A 135 11.05 14.62 -14.25
C ARG A 135 10.99 13.45 -13.27
N GLY A 136 10.92 12.21 -13.76
CA GLY A 136 10.83 11.01 -12.94
C GLY A 136 9.51 10.87 -12.18
N MET A 137 8.47 11.63 -12.54
CA MET A 137 7.17 11.53 -11.88
C MET A 137 6.45 10.27 -12.33
N LEU A 138 6.07 9.44 -11.37
CA LEU A 138 5.28 8.24 -11.62
C LEU A 138 3.79 8.54 -11.43
N THR A 139 2.96 7.87 -12.20
CA THR A 139 1.51 7.82 -11.94
C THR A 139 1.23 7.19 -10.58
N ARG A 140 0.04 7.38 -10.01
CA ARG A 140 -0.37 6.79 -8.72
C ARG A 140 -0.13 5.28 -8.59
N ARG A 141 -0.14 4.53 -9.70
CA ARG A 141 0.10 3.08 -9.73
C ARG A 141 1.58 2.71 -9.95
N GLY A 142 2.49 3.68 -9.92
CA GLY A 142 3.92 3.49 -10.15
C GLY A 142 4.32 3.33 -11.63
N GLY A 143 3.40 3.60 -12.56
CA GLY A 143 3.67 3.51 -14.01
C GLY A 143 4.08 4.86 -14.62
N ARG A 144 4.62 4.83 -15.84
CA ARG A 144 4.90 6.03 -16.65
C ARG A 144 3.63 6.76 -17.09
N TRP A 145 3.75 8.05 -17.37
CA TRP A 145 2.71 8.87 -17.96
C TRP A 145 2.54 8.58 -19.44
N HIS A 146 1.30 8.38 -19.85
CA HIS A 146 0.89 8.27 -21.24
C HIS A 146 -0.05 9.42 -21.61
N VAL A 147 -0.17 9.73 -22.90
CA VAL A 147 -1.08 10.75 -23.43
C VAL A 147 -2.51 10.58 -22.91
N SER A 148 -3.00 9.34 -22.82
CA SER A 148 -4.32 9.01 -22.27
C SER A 148 -4.43 9.36 -20.79
N SER A 149 -3.39 9.11 -19.99
CA SER A 149 -3.35 9.43 -18.56
C SER A 149 -3.36 10.96 -18.34
N VAL A 150 -2.61 11.70 -19.15
CA VAL A 150 -2.62 13.18 -19.12
C VAL A 150 -4.00 13.72 -19.53
N ARG A 151 -4.61 13.16 -20.58
CA ARG A 151 -5.98 13.54 -20.97
C ARG A 151 -6.97 13.32 -19.83
N SER A 152 -6.93 12.17 -19.16
CA SER A 152 -7.81 11.87 -18.03
C SER A 152 -7.56 12.81 -16.83
N LEU A 153 -6.30 13.18 -16.59
CA LEU A 153 -5.94 14.16 -15.57
C LEU A 153 -6.56 15.53 -15.88
N LEU A 154 -6.39 16.04 -17.10
CA LEU A 154 -6.92 17.35 -17.50
C LEU A 154 -8.46 17.38 -17.50
N ILE A 155 -9.11 16.29 -17.92
CA ILE A 155 -10.59 16.19 -17.86
C ILE A 155 -11.08 16.31 -16.42
N ARG A 156 -10.36 15.73 -15.44
CA ARG A 156 -10.74 15.84 -14.02
C ARG A 156 -10.45 17.20 -13.41
N LEU A 157 -9.41 17.89 -13.88
CA LEU A 157 -9.07 19.25 -13.45
C LEU A 157 -9.97 20.33 -14.06
N ALA A 158 -10.68 20.02 -15.14
CA ALA A 158 -11.62 20.93 -15.79
C ALA A 158 -13.03 20.90 -15.16
N VAL A 159 -13.22 20.06 -14.13
CA VAL A 159 -14.44 19.99 -13.29
C VAL A 159 -14.22 20.83 -12.05
#